data_AF-A0A0F9TV85-F1
#
_entry.id   AF-A0A0F9TV85-F1
#
_cell.length_a   1.000
_cell.length_b   1.000
_cell.length_c   1.000
_cell.angle_alpha   90.00
_cell.angle_beta   90.00
_cell.angle_gamma   90.00
#
_symmetry.space_group_name_H-M   'P 1'
#
loop_
_entity.id
_entity.type
_entity.pdbx_description
1 polymer ?
#
loop_
_entity_poly.entity_id
_entity_poly.type
_entity_poly.pdbx_seq_one_letter_code
_entity_poly.pdbx_strand_id
1 'polypeptide(L)'
;MSKVDKIAMISGYILFAITILIVTVWAGGKATECRHTPTQAPDTPQEQTSQIWRVTAYCPCKLCCGRYSDYVTASGHMIAHGDKFIAAPKSIPFGTWIDIKGYGYAEVLDRGGAIKGRRLDVFFPTHQEALNWGVRMIEVKL
;
A
#
# COMPACT_ATOMS: atom_id res chain seq x y z
N MET A 1 -57.82 -29.22 40.88
CA MET A 1 -57.17 -28.92 39.59
C MET A 1 -56.38 -30.15 39.12
N SER A 2 -56.93 -31.21 38.52
CA SER A 2 -57.74 -31.40 37.30
C SER A 2 -56.99 -31.19 35.98
N LYS A 3 -56.23 -32.23 35.57
CA LYS A 3 -56.25 -33.00 34.30
C LYS A 3 -56.73 -32.40 32.95
N VAL A 4 -56.87 -31.09 32.76
CA VAL A 4 -57.36 -30.51 31.48
C VAL A 4 -56.37 -29.64 30.69
N ASP A 5 -55.24 -29.20 31.27
CA ASP A 5 -54.39 -28.20 30.58
C ASP A 5 -53.15 -28.77 29.86
N LYS A 6 -52.95 -30.09 29.85
CA LYS A 6 -51.79 -30.72 29.17
C LYS A 6 -52.07 -31.16 27.72
N ILE A 7 -53.30 -31.00 27.23
CA ILE A 7 -53.73 -31.49 25.90
C ILE A 7 -53.60 -30.40 24.80
N ALA A 8 -53.42 -29.13 25.17
CA ALA A 8 -53.36 -28.03 24.20
C ALA A 8 -51.98 -27.79 23.54
N MET A 9 -50.88 -28.37 24.05
CA MET A 9 -49.53 -28.10 23.49
C MET A 9 -49.02 -29.13 22.48
N ILE A 10 -49.71 -30.25 22.25
CA ILE A 10 -49.25 -31.32 21.34
C ILE A 10 -49.98 -31.29 19.98
N SER A 11 -51.06 -30.51 19.85
CA SER A 11 -51.86 -30.42 18.61
C SER A 11 -51.31 -29.41 17.57
N GLY A 12 -50.47 -28.45 17.98
CA GLY A 12 -49.93 -27.42 17.06
C GLY A 12 -48.63 -27.80 16.35
N TYR A 13 -47.87 -28.77 16.86
CA TYR A 13 -46.54 -29.09 16.35
C TYR A 13 -46.54 -30.09 15.19
N ILE A 14 -47.63 -30.87 15.04
CA ILE A 14 -47.74 -31.92 14.03
C ILE A 14 -48.32 -31.38 12.71
N LEU A 15 -49.06 -30.26 12.72
CA LEU A 15 -49.53 -29.62 11.48
C LEU A 15 -48.52 -28.68 10.81
N PHE A 16 -47.50 -28.18 11.53
CA PHE A 16 -46.49 -27.28 10.92
C PHE A 16 -45.32 -28.06 10.28
N ALA A 17 -45.13 -29.33 10.63
CA ALA A 17 -44.06 -30.16 10.09
C ALA A 17 -44.40 -30.82 8.74
N ILE A 18 -45.68 -30.88 8.36
CA ILE A 18 -46.13 -31.58 7.14
C ILE A 18 -46.23 -30.65 5.91
N THR A 19 -46.25 -29.33 6.09
CA THR A 19 -46.22 -28.36 4.97
C THR A 19 -44.82 -28.09 4.41
N ILE A 20 -43.75 -28.49 5.10
CA ILE A 20 -42.37 -28.29 4.62
C ILE A 20 -41.89 -29.44 3.70
N LEU A 21 -42.67 -30.52 3.55
CA LEU A 21 -42.26 -31.71 2.79
C LEU A 21 -42.91 -31.87 1.39
N ILE A 22 -43.49 -30.83 0.79
CA ILE A 22 -44.07 -30.89 -0.57
C ILE A 22 -43.75 -29.63 -1.41
N VAL A 23 -42.48 -29.21 -1.44
CA VAL A 23 -41.97 -28.36 -2.55
C VAL A 23 -40.61 -28.91 -2.99
N THR A 24 -40.64 -30.12 -3.54
CA THR A 24 -39.63 -30.56 -4.49
C THR A 24 -40.22 -30.43 -5.89
N VAL A 25 -39.45 -29.84 -6.81
CA VAL A 25 -39.39 -30.14 -8.26
C VAL A 25 -39.80 -29.00 -9.23
N TRP A 26 -38.75 -28.34 -9.77
CA TRP A 26 -38.53 -27.83 -11.14
C TRP A 26 -39.05 -26.45 -11.61
N ALA A 27 -38.13 -25.48 -11.60
CA ALA A 27 -37.78 -24.60 -12.74
C ALA A 27 -36.28 -24.30 -12.59
N GLY A 28 -35.36 -24.61 -13.52
CA GLY A 28 -35.44 -24.34 -14.94
C GLY A 28 -34.77 -22.99 -15.23
N GLY A 29 -33.44 -22.91 -15.10
CA GLY A 29 -32.66 -21.70 -15.43
C GLY A 29 -31.32 -21.61 -14.69
N LYS A 30 -30.24 -22.17 -15.25
CA LYS A 30 -28.88 -21.84 -14.80
C LYS A 30 -28.48 -20.51 -15.45
N ALA A 31 -28.91 -19.40 -14.86
CA ALA A 31 -28.19 -18.14 -15.04
C ALA A 31 -26.91 -18.26 -14.21
N THR A 32 -25.76 -18.19 -14.88
CA THR A 32 -24.46 -18.06 -14.26
C THR A 32 -24.42 -16.71 -13.57
N GLU A 33 -24.82 -16.69 -12.30
CA GLU A 33 -24.60 -15.55 -11.44
C GLU A 33 -23.09 -15.38 -11.27
N CYS A 34 -22.55 -14.26 -11.75
CA CYS A 34 -21.19 -13.85 -11.48
C CYS A 34 -21.05 -13.83 -9.96
N ARG A 35 -20.38 -14.86 -9.43
CA ARG A 35 -20.01 -14.94 -8.02
C ARG A 35 -19.11 -13.73 -7.75
N HIS A 36 -19.72 -12.62 -7.36
CA HIS A 36 -19.02 -11.56 -6.66
C HIS A 36 -18.67 -12.16 -5.31
N THR A 37 -17.48 -12.75 -5.24
CA THR A 37 -16.76 -12.90 -3.98
C THR A 37 -16.81 -11.54 -3.31
N PRO A 38 -17.38 -11.40 -2.09
CA PRO A 38 -17.07 -10.24 -1.29
C PRO A 38 -15.59 -10.37 -0.94
N THR A 39 -14.73 -9.80 -1.80
CA THR A 39 -13.36 -9.48 -1.43
C THR A 39 -13.51 -8.41 -0.38
N GLN A 40 -13.59 -8.83 0.88
CA GLN A 40 -13.32 -7.96 2.00
C GLN A 40 -11.85 -7.61 1.87
N ALA A 41 -11.55 -6.53 1.15
CA ALA A 41 -10.28 -5.86 1.26
C ALA A 41 -10.18 -5.41 2.72
N PRO A 42 -9.17 -5.82 3.49
CA PRO A 42 -8.88 -5.12 4.73
C PRO A 42 -8.33 -3.75 4.34
N ASP A 43 -9.22 -2.77 4.18
CA ASP A 43 -8.86 -1.36 4.14
C ASP A 43 -8.53 -0.92 5.57
N THR A 44 -7.49 -1.56 6.12
CA THR A 44 -6.82 -1.09 7.33
C THR A 44 -5.85 -0.03 6.86
N PRO A 45 -5.96 1.23 7.31
CA PRO A 45 -4.91 2.22 7.10
C PRO A 45 -3.59 1.58 7.50
N GLN A 46 -2.73 1.31 6.53
CA GLN A 46 -1.42 0.71 6.79
C GLN A 46 -0.73 1.68 7.77
N GLU A 47 -0.48 1.23 9.00
CA GLU A 47 0.15 2.03 10.03
C GLU A 47 1.57 2.38 9.55
N GLN A 48 1.70 3.57 8.96
CA GLN A 48 2.92 4.00 8.29
C GLN A 48 4.01 4.18 9.36
N THR A 49 4.96 3.25 9.40
CA THR A 49 5.97 3.26 10.47
C THR A 49 6.92 4.44 10.29
N SER A 50 6.95 5.33 11.28
CA SER A 50 7.83 6.50 11.30
C SER A 50 9.16 6.17 11.94
N GLN A 51 10.26 6.50 11.27
CA GLN A 51 11.63 6.24 11.74
C GLN A 51 12.56 7.41 11.39
N ILE A 52 13.60 7.65 12.21
CA ILE A 52 14.64 8.65 11.92
C ILE A 52 15.73 8.05 11.04
N TRP A 53 15.96 8.63 9.87
CA TRP A 53 16.92 8.18 8.86
C TRP A 53 17.91 9.29 8.53
N ARG A 54 19.10 8.92 8.05
CA ARG A 54 20.05 9.88 7.48
C ARG A 54 19.62 10.22 6.05
N VAL A 55 19.24 11.47 5.81
CA VAL A 55 18.81 11.94 4.49
C VAL A 55 19.79 12.98 3.99
N THR A 56 20.48 12.66 2.89
CA THR A 56 21.38 13.57 2.17
C THR A 56 20.69 14.10 0.91
N ALA A 57 21.37 14.97 0.17
CA ALA A 57 20.90 15.45 -1.13
C ALA A 57 21.96 15.35 -2.22
N TYR A 58 21.51 15.21 -3.46
CA TYR A 58 22.36 15.17 -4.65
C TYR A 58 21.69 15.85 -5.87
N CYS A 59 22.51 16.14 -6.89
CA CYS A 59 22.10 16.70 -8.18
C CYS A 59 22.64 15.85 -9.34
N PRO A 60 22.15 16.02 -10.59
CA PRO A 60 22.65 15.25 -11.74
C PRO A 60 24.04 15.71 -12.22
N CYS A 61 24.61 16.71 -11.56
CA CYS A 61 25.91 17.32 -11.81
C CYS A 61 27.09 16.32 -11.66
N LYS A 62 28.20 16.57 -12.37
CA LYS A 62 29.43 15.76 -12.28
C LYS A 62 30.04 15.68 -10.88
N LEU A 63 29.82 16.69 -10.03
CA LEU A 63 30.33 16.70 -8.66
C LEU A 63 29.64 15.65 -7.77
N CYS A 64 28.34 15.42 -7.97
CA CYS A 64 27.57 14.44 -7.21
C CYS A 64 27.60 13.05 -7.88
N CYS A 65 27.42 12.99 -9.20
CA CYS A 65 27.25 11.72 -9.91
C CYS A 65 28.54 11.20 -10.58
N GLY A 66 29.60 12.01 -10.67
CA GLY A 66 30.85 11.62 -11.31
C GLY A 66 30.64 11.18 -12.76
N ARG A 67 31.05 9.95 -13.08
CA ARG A 67 30.86 9.34 -14.41
C ARG A 67 29.40 9.00 -14.75
N TYR A 68 28.50 9.01 -13.76
CA TYR A 68 27.08 8.71 -13.91
C TYR A 68 26.24 10.00 -14.04
N SER A 69 26.84 11.10 -14.46
CA SER A 69 26.14 12.37 -14.73
C SER A 69 25.51 12.37 -16.14
N ASP A 70 24.81 11.29 -16.49
CA ASP A 70 24.19 11.05 -17.81
C ASP A 70 22.67 11.31 -17.80
N TYR A 71 22.14 11.80 -16.68
CA TYR A 71 20.72 12.10 -16.47
C TYR A 71 19.80 10.87 -16.49
N VAL A 72 20.34 9.68 -16.29
CA VAL A 72 19.56 8.44 -16.18
C VAL A 72 19.71 7.86 -14.77
N THR A 73 18.59 7.62 -14.10
CA THR A 73 18.59 7.01 -12.76
C THR A 73 18.85 5.51 -12.85
N ALA A 74 19.16 4.87 -11.72
CA ALA A 74 19.33 3.43 -11.65
C ALA A 74 18.07 2.62 -12.03
N SER A 75 16.87 3.21 -12.01
CA SER A 75 15.64 2.58 -12.51
C SER A 75 15.48 2.69 -14.04
N GLY A 76 16.32 3.48 -14.71
CA GLY A 76 16.21 3.79 -16.13
C GLY A 76 15.36 5.03 -16.44
N HIS A 77 14.94 5.79 -15.41
CA HIS A 77 14.19 7.03 -15.60
C HIS A 77 15.12 8.14 -16.13
N MET A 78 14.70 8.82 -17.20
CA MET A 78 15.42 9.98 -17.73
C MET A 78 14.95 11.23 -17.01
N ILE A 79 15.87 11.90 -16.32
CA ILE A 79 15.58 13.06 -15.49
C ILE A 79 15.01 14.20 -16.35
N ALA A 80 13.84 14.70 -15.97
CA ALA A 80 13.14 15.82 -16.57
C ALA A 80 13.10 17.05 -15.65
N HIS A 81 12.75 18.20 -16.23
CA HIS A 81 12.61 19.44 -15.47
C HIS A 81 11.43 19.34 -14.49
N GLY A 82 11.69 19.62 -13.21
CA GLY A 82 10.69 19.55 -12.15
C GLY A 82 10.59 18.18 -11.48
N ASP A 83 11.44 17.22 -11.86
CA ASP A 83 11.47 15.91 -11.23
C ASP A 83 11.79 15.97 -9.74
N LYS A 84 11.16 15.05 -9.01
CA LYS A 84 11.31 14.88 -7.57
C LYS A 84 11.26 13.40 -7.21
N PHE A 85 12.40 12.87 -6.81
CA PHE A 85 12.56 11.46 -6.49
C PHE A 85 13.74 11.27 -5.53
N ILE A 86 14.00 10.04 -5.15
CA ILE A 86 15.08 9.71 -4.21
C ILE A 86 15.91 8.52 -4.66
N ALA A 87 17.14 8.48 -4.16
CA ALA A 87 17.95 7.28 -4.10
C ALA A 87 17.73 6.56 -2.76
N ALA A 88 17.56 5.25 -2.82
CA ALA A 88 17.27 4.42 -1.65
C ALA A 88 18.13 3.13 -1.62
N PRO A 89 18.22 2.45 -0.45
CA PRO A 89 18.88 1.15 -0.35
C PRO A 89 18.15 0.08 -1.17
N LYS A 90 18.88 -0.96 -1.58
CA LYS A 90 18.32 -2.09 -2.35
C LYS A 90 17.16 -2.82 -1.67
N SER A 91 17.03 -2.71 -0.34
CA SER A 91 15.91 -3.28 0.41
C SER A 91 14.58 -2.58 0.15
N ILE A 92 14.60 -1.37 -0.40
CA ILE A 92 13.41 -0.64 -0.82
C ILE A 92 13.29 -0.75 -2.35
N PRO A 93 12.22 -1.37 -2.88
CA PRO A 93 12.01 -1.49 -4.32
C PRO A 93 11.99 -0.13 -5.05
N PHE A 94 12.27 -0.15 -6.35
CA PHE A 94 11.95 1.00 -7.19
C PHE A 94 10.43 1.19 -7.26
N GLY A 95 9.98 2.43 -7.44
CA GLY A 95 8.55 2.76 -7.46
C GLY A 95 7.88 2.83 -6.09
N THR A 96 8.59 2.48 -5.01
CA THR A 96 8.11 2.75 -3.66
C THR A 96 8.05 4.26 -3.43
N TRP A 97 6.95 4.73 -2.86
CA TRP A 97 6.80 6.10 -2.44
C TRP A 97 7.07 6.25 -0.95
N ILE A 98 7.75 7.32 -0.57
CA ILE A 98 8.17 7.56 0.82
C ILE A 98 7.83 9.00 1.20
N ASP A 99 7.26 9.19 2.40
CA ASP A 99 7.08 10.52 2.99
C ASP A 99 8.33 10.90 3.78
N ILE A 100 9.01 11.96 3.36
CA ILE A 100 10.24 12.47 3.97
C ILE A 100 9.96 13.85 4.52
N LYS A 101 10.02 14.00 5.84
CA LYS A 101 9.68 15.26 6.52
C LYS A 101 10.49 16.44 5.98
N GLY A 102 9.80 17.46 5.48
CA GLY A 102 10.38 18.68 4.92
C GLY A 102 10.86 18.57 3.47
N TYR A 103 10.89 17.37 2.88
CA TYR A 103 11.05 17.18 1.43
C TYR A 103 9.68 16.88 0.79
N GLY A 104 8.84 16.07 1.45
CA GLY A 104 7.53 15.61 1.01
C GLY A 104 7.57 14.20 0.44
N TYR A 105 6.46 13.80 -0.18
CA TYR A 105 6.30 12.49 -0.82
C TYR A 105 7.15 12.41 -2.08
N ALA A 106 7.91 11.32 -2.23
CA ALA A 106 8.79 11.11 -3.38
C ALA A 106 8.96 9.63 -3.71
N GLU A 107 9.09 9.35 -5.00
CA GLU A 107 9.28 8.00 -5.53
C GLU A 107 10.75 7.58 -5.50
N VAL A 108 10.98 6.30 -5.24
CA VAL A 108 12.30 5.69 -5.30
C VAL A 108 12.63 5.34 -6.76
N LEU A 109 13.50 6.15 -7.38
CA LEU A 109 13.95 5.95 -8.77
C LEU A 109 15.45 5.68 -8.89
N ASP A 110 16.23 5.89 -7.83
CA ASP A 110 17.69 5.83 -7.95
C ASP A 110 18.40 4.99 -6.89
N ARG A 111 19.70 4.75 -7.09
CA ARG A 111 20.59 3.99 -6.22
C ARG A 111 21.95 4.67 -6.13
N GLY A 112 22.52 4.73 -4.93
CA GLY A 112 23.91 5.13 -4.73
C GLY A 112 24.70 4.06 -3.98
N GLY A 113 25.97 3.88 -4.33
CA GLY A 113 26.84 2.89 -3.66
C GLY A 113 26.98 3.12 -2.13
N ALA A 114 26.82 4.37 -1.69
CA ALA A 114 26.85 4.77 -0.29
C ALA A 114 25.46 4.83 0.40
N ILE A 115 24.38 4.53 -0.34
CA ILE A 115 22.99 4.56 0.15
C ILE A 115 22.59 3.14 0.56
N LYS A 116 22.78 2.86 1.86
CA LYS A 116 22.60 1.55 2.49
C LYS A 116 21.96 1.72 3.87
N GLY A 117 21.23 0.70 4.34
CA GLY A 117 20.58 0.73 5.66
C GLY A 117 19.55 1.86 5.77
N ARG A 118 19.50 2.58 6.89
CA ARG A 118 18.58 3.71 7.09
C ARG A 118 19.12 5.03 6.52
N ARG A 119 19.39 5.02 5.22
CA ARG A 119 19.88 6.21 4.49
C ARG A 119 19.13 6.41 3.19
N LEU A 120 18.75 7.66 2.92
CA LEU A 120 18.20 8.12 1.64
C LEU A 120 19.04 9.28 1.08
N ASP A 121 18.93 9.50 -0.22
CA ASP A 121 19.46 10.68 -0.91
C ASP A 121 18.32 11.34 -1.70
N VAL A 122 17.96 12.58 -1.37
CA VAL A 122 16.89 13.30 -2.08
C VAL A 122 17.44 14.03 -3.30
N PHE A 123 16.73 13.96 -4.42
CA PHE A 123 17.13 14.62 -5.65
C PHE A 123 16.78 16.11 -5.63
N PHE A 124 17.70 16.94 -6.11
CA PHE A 124 17.43 18.34 -6.45
C PHE A 124 17.93 18.66 -7.87
N PRO A 125 17.24 19.57 -8.60
CA PRO A 125 17.65 19.98 -9.93
C PRO A 125 19.04 20.63 -9.97
N THR A 126 19.41 21.41 -8.94
CA THR A 126 20.67 22.15 -8.90
C THR A 126 21.59 21.72 -7.76
N HIS A 127 22.90 21.94 -7.95
CA HIS A 127 23.89 21.67 -6.91
C HIS A 127 23.71 22.56 -5.69
N GLN A 128 23.36 23.83 -5.90
CA GLN A 128 23.16 24.75 -4.80
C GLN A 128 21.98 24.34 -3.91
N GLU A 129 20.88 23.86 -4.49
CA GLU A 129 19.74 23.34 -3.71
C GLU A 129 20.13 22.10 -2.88
N ALA A 130 20.90 21.18 -3.47
CA ALA A 130 21.40 20.02 -2.75
C ALA A 130 22.33 20.41 -1.58
N LEU A 131 23.20 21.41 -1.77
CA LEU A 131 24.05 21.95 -0.71
C LEU A 131 23.23 22.64 0.39
N ASN A 132 22.21 23.41 0.01
CA ASN A 132 21.32 24.08 0.95
C ASN A 132 20.51 23.06 1.78
N TRP A 133 20.18 21.91 1.20
CA TRP A 133 19.58 20.80 1.95
C TRP A 133 20.56 20.21 2.97
N GLY A 134 21.77 19.85 2.54
CA GLY A 134 22.82 19.31 3.40
C GLY A 134 22.57 17.88 3.88
N VAL A 135 22.99 17.56 5.11
CA VAL A 135 22.79 16.24 5.74
C VAL A 135 21.86 16.40 6.93
N ARG A 136 20.81 15.58 6.99
CA ARG A 136 19.79 15.68 8.04
C ARG A 136 19.47 14.31 8.63
N MET A 137 19.18 14.28 9.93
CA MET A 137 18.59 13.12 10.61
C MET A 137 17.10 13.42 10.81
N ILE A 138 16.27 12.93 9.90
CA ILE A 138 14.86 13.33 9.83
C ILE A 138 13.94 12.12 9.75
N GLU A 139 12.69 12.41 10.06
CA GLU A 139 11.58 11.47 10.06
C GLU A 139 11.23 11.04 8.64
N VAL A 140 11.12 9.73 8.45
CA VAL A 140 10.77 9.05 7.22
C VAL A 140 9.65 8.06 7.52
N LYS A 141 8.60 8.07 6.70
CA LYS A 141 7.48 7.13 6.80
C LYS A 141 7.41 6.31 5.52
N LEU A 142 7.57 5.00 5.69
CA LEU A 142 7.53 3.99 4.62
C LEU A 142 6.11 3.47 4.43
#